data_AF-A0A2H9LEY9-F1
#
_entry.id   AF-A0A2H9LEY9-F1
#
_cell.length_a   1.000
_cell.length_b   1.000
_cell.length_c   1.000
_cell.angle_alpha   90.00
_cell.angle_beta   90.00
_cell.angle_gamma   90.00
#
_symmetry.space_group_name_H-M   'P 1'
#
loop_
_entity.id
_entity.type
_entity.pdbx_description
1 polymer ?
#
loop_
_entity_poly.entity_id
_entity_poly.type
_entity_poly.pdbx_seq_one_letter_code
_entity_poly.pdbx_strand_id
1 'polypeptide(L)'
;MFITNMRLRRFFSFLRKYKNEKDVTQMEQPKLTLSQKASDFITNLIGSWWFIILVIIFIIFWVLINVYAWINSWDPYPFIILNLCLSCIAALQAPVILMSQNRQAENDRIRAEYDYQVNIKAEKEIQDMQRDLEQIKTMIKDL
;
A
#
# COMPACT_ATOMS: atom_id res chain seq x y z
N MET A 1 -33.12 37.92 26.41
CA MET A 1 -32.40 36.64 26.66
C MET A 1 -32.61 35.67 25.49
N PHE A 2 -32.31 36.07 24.24
CA PHE A 2 -32.51 35.22 23.04
C PHE A 2 -31.32 35.25 22.06
N ILE A 3 -30.38 36.18 22.25
CA ILE A 3 -29.27 36.43 21.31
C ILE A 3 -28.05 35.52 21.61
N THR A 4 -27.91 35.01 22.84
CA THR A 4 -26.78 34.16 23.25
C THR A 4 -26.85 32.73 22.71
N ASN A 5 -28.05 32.19 22.45
CA ASN A 5 -28.22 30.79 22.05
C ASN A 5 -27.83 30.53 20.57
N MET A 6 -27.93 31.54 19.71
CA MET A 6 -27.72 31.38 18.27
C MET A 6 -26.23 31.24 17.89
N ARG A 7 -25.35 31.94 18.62
CA ARG A 7 -23.89 31.90 18.40
C ARG A 7 -23.28 30.57 18.85
N LEU A 8 -23.76 30.03 19.97
CA LEU A 8 -23.31 28.76 20.52
C LEU A 8 -23.67 27.58 19.60
N ARG A 9 -24.86 27.64 18.98
CA ARG A 9 -25.35 26.58 18.08
C ARG A 9 -24.56 26.50 16.78
N ARG A 10 -24.14 27.64 16.22
CA ARG A 10 -23.22 27.71 15.06
C ARG A 10 -21.83 27.16 15.39
N PHE A 11 -21.30 27.49 16.57
CA PHE A 11 -20.02 26.98 17.04
C PHE A 11 -20.04 25.46 17.22
N PHE A 12 -21.11 24.91 17.82
CA PHE A 12 -21.29 23.46 17.95
C PHE A 12 -21.45 22.75 16.60
N SER A 13 -22.13 23.36 15.61
CA SER A 13 -22.21 22.78 14.27
C SER A 13 -20.85 22.74 13.56
N PHE A 14 -19.97 23.71 13.81
CA PHE A 14 -18.60 23.72 13.30
C PHE A 14 -17.74 22.61 13.92
N LEU A 15 -17.81 22.43 15.24
CA LEU A 15 -17.11 21.34 15.92
C LEU A 15 -17.61 19.97 15.50
N ARG A 16 -18.92 19.82 15.26
CA ARG A 16 -19.49 18.57 14.74
C ARG A 16 -18.99 18.27 13.33
N LYS A 17 -18.81 19.29 12.49
CA LYS A 17 -18.22 19.15 11.14
C LYS A 17 -16.74 18.76 11.20
N TYR A 18 -15.95 19.42 12.05
CA TYR A 18 -14.52 19.12 12.25
C TYR A 18 -14.29 17.73 12.86
N LYS A 19 -15.16 17.30 13.78
CA LYS A 19 -15.14 15.95 14.35
C LYS A 19 -15.51 14.90 13.32
N ASN A 20 -16.55 15.15 12.49
CA ASN A 20 -16.93 14.25 11.41
C ASN A 20 -15.84 14.13 10.33
N GLU A 21 -15.14 15.19 9.94
CA GLU A 21 -14.02 15.09 8.99
C GLU A 21 -12.86 14.24 9.54
N LYS A 22 -12.56 14.32 10.84
CA LYS A 22 -11.56 13.45 11.48
C LYS A 22 -12.03 12.01 11.68
N ASP A 23 -13.31 11.79 12.01
CA ASP A 23 -13.88 10.44 12.15
C ASP A 23 -13.94 9.72 10.80
N VAL A 24 -14.32 10.40 9.71
CA VAL A 24 -14.37 9.81 8.35
C VAL A 24 -12.98 9.47 7.82
N THR A 25 -11.94 10.24 8.20
CA THR A 25 -10.54 9.93 7.83
C THR A 25 -9.98 8.72 8.61
N GLN A 26 -10.62 8.32 9.72
CA GLN A 26 -10.20 7.19 10.57
C GLN A 26 -11.02 5.91 10.38
N MET A 27 -12.05 5.93 9.52
CA MET A 27 -12.82 4.73 9.21
C MET A 27 -12.11 3.91 8.12
N GLU A 28 -11.88 2.65 8.45
CA GLU A 28 -11.37 1.57 7.58
C GLU A 28 -9.86 1.58 7.29
N GLN A 29 -9.05 1.48 8.35
CA GLN A 29 -7.88 0.60 8.26
C GLN A 29 -8.43 -0.84 8.25
N PRO A 30 -8.49 -1.54 7.10
CA PRO A 30 -8.94 -2.93 7.08
C PRO A 30 -8.09 -3.69 8.09
N LYS A 31 -8.72 -4.37 9.04
CA LYS A 31 -8.01 -5.20 10.02
C LYS A 31 -7.12 -6.15 9.24
N LEU A 32 -5.81 -5.87 9.24
CA LEU A 32 -4.82 -6.65 8.51
C LEU A 32 -4.95 -8.10 8.98
N THR A 33 -5.50 -8.95 8.12
CA THR A 33 -5.62 -10.39 8.40
C THR A 33 -4.21 -10.95 8.54
N LEU A 34 -4.03 -11.98 9.37
CA LEU A 34 -2.70 -12.58 9.61
C LEU A 34 -2.00 -12.99 8.30
N SER A 35 -2.79 -13.40 7.30
CA SER A 35 -2.33 -13.69 5.95
C SER A 35 -1.74 -12.48 5.22
N GLN A 36 -2.27 -11.28 5.44
CA GLN A 36 -1.77 -10.04 4.84
C GLN A 36 -0.42 -9.64 5.44
N LYS A 37 -0.26 -9.74 6.77
CA LYS A 37 1.03 -9.49 7.44
C LYS A 37 2.10 -10.50 7.02
N ALA A 38 1.74 -11.77 6.87
CA ALA A 38 2.67 -12.79 6.40
C ALA A 38 3.10 -12.53 4.96
N SER A 39 2.17 -12.14 4.07
CA SER A 39 2.48 -11.85 2.67
C SER A 39 3.38 -10.62 2.51
N ASP A 40 3.18 -9.58 3.32
CA ASP A 40 4.07 -8.40 3.35
C ASP A 40 5.49 -8.74 3.83
N PHE A 41 5.60 -9.60 4.84
CA PHE A 41 6.91 -10.06 5.34
C PHE A 41 7.63 -10.94 4.30
N ILE A 42 6.90 -11.88 3.68
CA ILE A 42 7.43 -12.78 2.65
C ILE A 42 7.82 -12.00 1.40
N THR A 43 7.04 -11.01 0.96
CA THR A 43 7.37 -10.17 -0.21
C THR A 43 8.66 -9.38 0.03
N ASN A 44 8.81 -8.77 1.21
CA ASN A 44 10.03 -8.03 1.55
C ASN A 44 11.26 -8.94 1.70
N LEU A 45 11.07 -10.18 2.14
CA LEU A 45 12.14 -11.17 2.25
C LEU A 45 12.58 -11.70 0.89
N ILE A 46 11.65 -12.07 0.01
CA ILE A 46 11.93 -12.64 -1.32
C ILE A 46 12.43 -11.58 -2.30
N GLY A 47 11.98 -10.33 -2.16
CA GLY A 47 12.38 -9.20 -3.02
C GLY A 47 13.73 -8.56 -2.69
N SER A 48 14.41 -9.01 -1.64
CA SER A 48 15.69 -8.42 -1.22
C SER A 48 16.87 -8.97 -2.03
N TRP A 49 17.78 -8.09 -2.43
CA TRP A 49 19.07 -8.46 -3.04
C TRP A 49 19.87 -9.47 -2.20
N TRP A 50 19.70 -9.45 -0.88
CA TRP A 50 20.37 -10.37 0.03
C TRP A 50 19.89 -11.82 -0.12
N PHE A 51 18.61 -12.03 -0.48
CA PHE A 51 18.04 -13.38 -0.67
C PHE A 51 18.67 -14.09 -1.87
N ILE A 52 18.87 -13.36 -2.97
CA ILE A 52 19.52 -13.87 -4.18
C ILE A 52 20.94 -14.35 -3.86
N ILE A 53 21.70 -13.54 -3.12
CA ILE A 53 23.06 -13.87 -2.69
C ILE A 53 23.07 -15.14 -1.82
N LEU A 54 22.14 -15.25 -0.87
CA LEU A 54 22.02 -16.42 0.01
C LEU A 54 21.74 -17.71 -0.78
N VAL A 55 20.84 -17.66 -1.76
CA VAL A 55 20.52 -18.81 -2.62
C VAL A 55 21.74 -19.22 -3.46
N ILE A 56 22.48 -18.26 -4.02
CA ILE A 56 23.70 -18.54 -4.78
C ILE A 56 24.77 -19.20 -3.89
N ILE A 57 24.99 -18.68 -2.68
CA ILE A 57 25.93 -19.25 -1.71
C ILE A 57 25.50 -20.68 -1.33
N PHE A 58 24.21 -20.90 -1.09
CA PHE A 58 23.69 -22.23 -0.78
C PHE A 58 23.94 -23.23 -1.93
N ILE A 59 23.70 -22.83 -3.19
CA ILE A 59 23.98 -23.67 -4.36
C ILE A 59 25.48 -24.01 -4.43
N ILE A 60 26.35 -23.02 -4.30
CA ILE A 60 27.81 -23.23 -4.33
C ILE A 60 28.23 -24.17 -3.20
N PHE A 61 27.74 -23.95 -1.99
CA PHE A 61 28.03 -24.78 -0.83
C PHE A 61 27.55 -26.23 -1.01
N TRP A 62 26.35 -26.42 -1.57
CA TRP A 62 25.79 -27.74 -1.85
C TRP A 62 26.60 -28.50 -2.89
N VAL A 63 27.03 -27.82 -3.96
CA VAL A 63 27.90 -28.37 -4.99
C VAL A 63 29.26 -28.72 -4.39
N LEU A 64 29.87 -27.83 -3.59
CA LEU A 64 31.15 -28.09 -2.93
C LEU A 64 31.08 -29.30 -2.00
N ILE A 65 30.03 -29.42 -1.17
CA ILE A 65 29.84 -30.60 -0.32
C ILE A 65 29.72 -31.87 -1.17
N ASN A 66 28.89 -31.87 -2.21
CA ASN A 66 28.70 -33.07 -3.04
C ASN A 66 29.96 -33.48 -3.80
N VAL A 67 30.77 -32.52 -4.24
CA VAL A 67 32.03 -32.78 -4.96
C VAL A 67 33.14 -33.24 -4.01
N TYR A 68 33.24 -32.65 -2.81
CA TYR A 68 34.33 -32.96 -1.86
C TYR A 68 34.02 -34.15 -0.95
N ALA A 69 32.76 -34.35 -0.57
CA ALA A 69 32.33 -35.43 0.31
C ALA A 69 32.04 -36.72 -0.49
N TRP A 70 33.04 -37.23 -1.23
CA TRP A 70 33.05 -38.44 -2.10
C TRP A 70 32.64 -39.76 -1.41
N ILE A 71 31.72 -39.74 -0.44
CA ILE A 71 31.41 -40.86 0.43
C ILE A 71 30.13 -41.58 0.04
N ASN A 72 29.30 -41.06 -0.87
CA ASN A 72 28.16 -41.87 -1.35
C ASN A 72 27.42 -41.43 -2.62
N SER A 73 27.94 -40.49 -3.43
CA SER A 73 27.25 -40.00 -4.64
C SER A 73 25.76 -39.70 -4.41
N TRP A 74 25.44 -39.03 -3.29
CA TRP A 74 24.05 -38.77 -2.88
C TRP A 74 23.28 -37.95 -3.92
N ASP A 75 23.97 -37.08 -4.66
CA ASP A 75 23.43 -36.36 -5.82
C ASP A 75 24.50 -36.30 -6.95
N PRO A 76 24.60 -37.34 -7.81
CA PRO A 76 25.55 -37.38 -8.91
C PRO A 76 25.25 -36.28 -9.93
N TYR A 77 26.28 -35.79 -10.63
CA TYR A 77 26.10 -34.88 -11.75
C TYR A 77 25.10 -35.51 -12.76
N PRO A 78 23.93 -34.90 -13.07
CA PRO A 78 23.61 -33.46 -13.12
C PRO A 78 22.79 -32.86 -11.94
N PHE A 79 22.97 -33.33 -10.70
CA PHE A 79 22.30 -32.82 -9.47
C PHE A 79 20.76 -32.83 -9.54
N ILE A 80 20.16 -34.01 -9.60
CA ILE A 80 18.72 -34.19 -9.82
C ILE A 80 17.88 -33.61 -8.67
N ILE A 81 18.35 -33.73 -7.43
CA ILE A 81 17.62 -33.28 -6.24
C ILE A 81 17.64 -31.75 -6.16
N LEU A 82 18.81 -31.14 -6.38
CA LEU A 82 18.97 -29.69 -6.41
C LEU A 82 18.11 -29.07 -7.53
N ASN A 83 18.14 -29.67 -8.72
CA ASN A 83 17.35 -29.21 -9.85
C ASN A 83 15.83 -29.29 -9.57
N LEU A 84 15.37 -30.39 -8.95
CA LEU A 84 13.96 -30.56 -8.59
C LEU A 84 13.52 -29.53 -7.53
N CYS A 85 14.36 -29.27 -6.53
CA CYS A 85 14.09 -28.27 -5.50
C CYS A 85 13.97 -26.86 -6.09
N LEU A 86 14.96 -26.46 -6.90
CA LEU A 86 14.98 -25.15 -7.57
C LEU A 86 13.78 -24.96 -8.52
N SER A 87 13.43 -26.01 -9.27
CA SER A 87 12.26 -25.98 -10.17
C SER A 87 10.95 -25.79 -9.39
N CYS A 88 10.81 -26.44 -8.25
CA CYS A 88 9.65 -26.27 -7.38
C CYS A 88 9.57 -24.84 -6.81
N ILE A 89 10.69 -24.30 -6.33
CA ILE A 89 10.77 -22.92 -5.84
C ILE A 89 10.38 -21.92 -6.95
N ALA A 90 10.92 -22.10 -8.15
CA ALA A 90 10.62 -21.26 -9.30
C ALA A 90 9.12 -21.33 -9.71
N ALA A 91 8.53 -22.53 -9.70
CA ALA A 91 7.11 -22.71 -9.99
C ALA A 91 6.20 -21.96 -9.01
N LEU A 92 6.58 -21.90 -7.74
CA LEU A 92 5.84 -21.17 -6.70
C LEU A 92 6.08 -19.65 -6.71
N GLN A 93 7.12 -19.15 -7.39
CA GLN A 93 7.37 -17.70 -7.48
C GLN A 93 6.28 -16.96 -8.23
N ALA A 94 5.86 -17.45 -9.41
CA ALA A 94 4.87 -16.78 -10.25
C ALA A 94 3.54 -16.48 -9.53
N PRO A 95 2.88 -17.43 -8.82
CA PRO A 95 1.65 -17.14 -8.09
C PRO A 95 1.86 -16.22 -6.89
N VAL A 96 2.99 -16.32 -6.18
CA VAL A 96 3.30 -15.42 -5.05
C VAL A 96 3.48 -13.99 -5.55
N ILE A 97 4.20 -13.81 -6.67
CA ILE A 97 4.37 -12.51 -7.34
C ILE A 97 3.00 -11.99 -7.79
N LEU A 98 2.17 -12.83 -8.42
CA LEU A 98 0.83 -12.44 -8.87
C LEU A 98 -0.07 -12.01 -7.71
N MET A 99 -0.03 -12.71 -6.57
CA MET A 99 -0.77 -12.31 -5.37
C MET A 99 -0.29 -10.96 -4.82
N SER A 100 1.02 -10.73 -4.80
CA SER A 100 1.60 -9.44 -4.36
C SER A 100 1.23 -8.31 -5.32
N GLN A 101 1.24 -8.57 -6.63
CA GLN A 101 0.82 -7.62 -7.66
C GLN A 101 -0.67 -7.29 -7.56
N ASN A 102 -1.54 -8.30 -7.41
CA ASN A 102 -2.99 -8.08 -7.28
C ASN A 102 -3.32 -7.21 -6.06
N ARG A 103 -2.57 -7.38 -4.97
CA ARG A 103 -2.69 -6.55 -3.77
C ARG A 103 -2.20 -5.11 -3.99
N GLN A 104 -1.07 -4.92 -4.68
CA GLN A 104 -0.58 -3.59 -5.02
C GLN A 104 -1.59 -2.86 -5.92
N ALA A 105 -2.13 -3.53 -6.92
CA ALA A 105 -3.15 -2.97 -7.82
C ALA A 105 -4.42 -2.52 -7.08
N GLU A 106 -4.88 -3.29 -6.08
CA GLU A 106 -6.03 -2.89 -5.25
C GLU A 106 -5.74 -1.64 -4.42
N ASN A 107 -4.55 -1.56 -3.80
CA ASN A 107 -4.13 -0.37 -3.06
C ASN A 107 -3.99 0.85 -3.96
N ASP A 108 -3.45 0.68 -5.17
CA ASP A 108 -3.31 1.74 -6.17
C ASP A 108 -4.68 2.24 -6.64
N ARG A 109 -5.65 1.33 -6.83
CA ARG A 109 -7.04 1.69 -7.15
C ARG A 109 -7.68 2.55 -6.06
N ILE A 110 -7.50 2.15 -4.81
CA ILE A 110 -8.03 2.91 -3.66
C ILE A 110 -7.39 4.30 -3.60
N ARG A 111 -6.06 4.40 -3.77
CA ARG A 111 -5.35 5.69 -3.81
C ARG A 111 -5.86 6.59 -4.94
N ALA A 112 -6.07 6.04 -6.14
CA ALA A 112 -6.59 6.79 -7.28
C ALA A 112 -8.00 7.35 -7.02
N GLU A 113 -8.88 6.58 -6.37
CA GLU A 113 -10.21 7.05 -5.98
C GLU A 113 -10.14 8.19 -4.96
N TYR A 114 -9.27 8.09 -3.96
CA TYR A 114 -9.05 9.17 -3.00
C TYR A 114 -8.52 10.45 -3.67
N ASP A 115 -7.53 10.32 -4.54
CA ASP A 115 -6.96 11.46 -5.29
C ASP A 115 -8.02 12.12 -6.17
N TYR A 116 -8.89 11.33 -6.81
CA TYR A 116 -10.01 11.83 -7.59
C TYR A 116 -10.98 12.66 -6.74
N GLN A 117 -11.38 12.15 -5.57
CA GLN A 117 -12.31 12.85 -4.68
C GLN A 117 -11.72 14.15 -4.12
N VAL A 118 -10.42 14.15 -3.80
CA VAL A 118 -9.70 15.37 -3.38
C VAL A 118 -9.69 16.39 -4.52
N ASN A 119 -9.47 15.96 -5.75
CA ASN A 119 -9.46 16.84 -6.91
C ASN A 119 -10.83 17.51 -7.14
N ILE A 120 -11.92 16.74 -7.08
CA ILE A 120 -13.28 17.28 -7.16
C ILE A 120 -13.57 18.30 -6.04
N LYS A 121 -13.12 18.01 -4.81
CA LYS A 121 -13.26 18.95 -3.69
C LYS A 121 -12.47 20.24 -3.93
N ALA A 122 -11.24 20.12 -4.39
CA ALA A 122 -10.38 21.27 -4.71
C ALA A 122 -10.97 22.12 -5.83
N GLU A 123 -11.51 21.50 -6.89
CA GLU A 123 -12.19 22.21 -7.97
C GLU A 123 -13.37 23.03 -7.45
N LYS A 124 -14.20 22.43 -6.58
CA LYS A 124 -15.33 23.13 -5.98
C LYS A 124 -14.90 24.30 -5.09
N GLU A 125 -13.87 24.11 -4.26
CA GLU A 125 -13.32 25.19 -3.43
C GLU A 125 -12.77 26.34 -4.27
N ILE A 126 -12.14 26.05 -5.41
CA ILE A 126 -11.69 27.08 -6.37
C ILE A 126 -12.88 27.84 -6.97
N GLN A 127 -13.94 27.15 -7.39
CA GLN A 127 -15.15 27.79 -7.92
C GLN A 127 -15.81 28.69 -6.88
N ASP A 128 -15.87 28.26 -5.62
CA ASP A 128 -16.44 29.06 -4.54
C ASP A 128 -15.57 30.31 -4.26
N MET A 129 -14.24 30.18 -4.23
CA MET A 129 -13.33 31.33 -4.12
C MET A 129 -13.47 32.32 -5.28
N GLN A 130 -13.64 31.84 -6.52
CA GLN A 130 -13.88 32.70 -7.68
C GLN A 130 -15.19 33.48 -7.53
N ARG A 131 -16.25 32.82 -7.06
CA ARG A 131 -17.55 33.47 -6.82
C ARG A 131 -17.45 34.55 -5.74
N ASP A 132 -16.73 34.28 -4.65
CA ASP A 132 -16.51 35.26 -3.58
C ASP A 132 -15.73 36.49 -4.09
N LEU A 133 -14.71 36.27 -4.93
CA LEU A 133 -13.95 37.35 -5.56
C LEU A 133 -14.81 38.21 -6.50
N GLU A 134 -15.69 37.59 -7.29
CA GLU A 134 -16.64 38.31 -8.14
C GLU A 134 -17.61 39.15 -7.33
N GLN A 135 -18.14 38.60 -6.22
CA GLN A 135 -19.03 39.33 -5.31
C GLN A 135 -18.35 40.55 -4.70
N ILE A 136 -17.11 40.41 -4.22
CA ILE A 136 -16.32 41.53 -3.70
C ILE A 136 -16.10 42.59 -4.80
N LYS A 137 -15.77 42.16 -6.02
CA LYS A 137 -15.57 43.07 -7.16
C LYS A 137 -16.84 43.86 -7.49
N THR A 138 -18.02 43.23 -7.45
CA THR A 138 -19.29 43.94 -7.66
C THR A 138 -19.59 44.94 -6.55
N MET A 139 -19.38 44.57 -5.28
CA MET A 139 -19.60 45.49 -4.15
C MET A 139 -18.72 46.74 -4.19
N ILE A 140 -17.47 46.61 -4.67
CA ILE A 140 -16.56 47.76 -4.86
C ILE A 140 -17.02 48.65 -6.01
N LYS A 141 -17.59 48.09 -7.08
CA LYS A 141 -18.03 48.86 -8.25
C LYS A 141 -19.28 49.69 -7.98
N ASP A 142 -20.12 49.25 -7.05
CA ASP A 142 -21.36 49.93 -6.66
C ASP A 142 -21.15 51.05 -5.62
N LEU A 143 -19.91 51.26 -5.16
CA LEU A 143 -19.49 52.32 -4.23
C LEU A 143 -18.90 53.52 -4.99
#